data_AF-A0A381QD15-F1
#
_entry.id   AF-A0A381QD15-F1
#
_cell.length_a   1.000
_cell.length_b   1.000
_cell.length_c   1.000
_cell.angle_alpha   90.00
_cell.angle_beta   90.00
_cell.angle_gamma   90.00
#
_symmetry.space_group_name_H-M   'P 1'
#
loop_
_entity.id
_entity.type
_entity.pdbx_description
1 polymer ?
#
loop_
_entity_poly.entity_id
_entity_poly.type
_entity_poly.pdbx_seq_one_letter_code
_entity_poly.pdbx_strand_id
1 'polypeptide(L)'
;MKDTFKSKPQSVTPIPSLDFKKIQRQIVQAAEDINKLSNSSFMLKMRKTILSADTDTKGTHVDASIIGNKADNAEISALVSKIASDPVSTAARVKLVRSVMHDKRDFPLSFYRNLLIQAALTIYLGNITPATLQIAGQTYRLYLEKIITTHKKNLLVVHSKQLKNVNLDVISVKDLIKADDENEEDIDENEAMVIQEIKITLKLLEYTDSLDEDTRGSITMSMQMDELDELTSKHRVKSLFGGADSAKNKHTLVVRKTLAALEVMKRIPVLHPIGLKIVAKLQVIDSKLPLPYLMEARLHMQALRILTLRVVMRDLTARPSMTPTFNKAIVAYHKALKRSSFTNPKRGDITVLSEFAQIAYYAYEQRKMLSLANHGVLKILEMGKKAVDVLAPRNRAYLNQQKQIQVALKSMRRYG
;
A
#
# COMPACT_ATOMS: atom_id res chain seq x y z
N MET A 1 6.04 17.46 35.15
CA MET A 1 4.68 18.00 34.96
C MET A 1 3.82 16.90 34.39
N LYS A 2 2.76 16.54 35.11
CA LYS A 2 1.76 15.53 34.77
C LYS A 2 0.59 16.28 34.15
N ASP A 3 0.46 16.24 32.83
CA ASP A 3 -0.83 16.50 32.18
C ASP A 3 -1.36 15.16 31.69
N THR A 4 -2.18 14.58 32.55
CA THR A 4 -3.07 13.48 32.22
C THR A 4 -4.06 13.96 31.17
N PHE A 5 -3.88 13.48 29.94
CA PHE A 5 -4.84 13.54 28.85
C PHE A 5 -6.24 13.14 29.34
N LYS A 6 -7.11 14.12 29.59
CA LYS A 6 -8.56 13.88 29.67
C LYS A 6 -9.07 13.71 28.25
N SER A 7 -8.96 12.50 27.69
CA SER A 7 -9.63 12.17 26.44
C SER A 7 -11.11 11.91 26.74
N LYS A 8 -12.01 12.77 26.22
CA LYS A 8 -13.39 12.35 25.99
C LYS A 8 -13.35 11.04 25.17
N PRO A 9 -14.23 10.06 25.42
CA PRO A 9 -14.31 8.86 24.60
C PRO A 9 -14.82 9.24 23.21
N GLN A 10 -13.92 9.62 22.32
CA GLN A 10 -14.25 9.83 20.91
C GLN A 10 -14.81 8.53 20.36
N SER A 11 -16.00 8.60 19.78
CA SER A 11 -16.64 7.46 19.13
C SER A 11 -15.66 6.87 18.11
N VAL A 12 -15.34 5.57 18.25
CA VAL A 12 -14.32 4.86 17.47
C VAL A 12 -14.91 4.51 16.10
N THR A 13 -15.34 5.53 15.36
CA THR A 13 -15.83 5.36 13.99
C THR A 13 -14.62 5.37 13.04
N PRO A 14 -14.46 4.34 12.19
CA PRO A 14 -13.35 4.30 11.25
C PRO A 14 -13.53 5.40 10.20
N ILE A 15 -12.44 6.09 9.88
CA ILE A 15 -12.41 7.13 8.83
C ILE A 15 -12.84 6.49 7.49
N PRO A 16 -14.01 6.87 6.94
CA PRO A 16 -14.71 6.06 5.95
C PRO A 16 -14.02 6.06 4.57
N SER A 17 -13.45 7.18 4.12
CA SER A 17 -12.82 7.25 2.78
C SER A 17 -11.40 6.68 2.77
N LEU A 18 -10.78 6.51 3.94
CA LEU A 18 -9.46 5.90 4.14
C LEU A 18 -9.51 4.42 4.57
N ASP A 19 -10.66 3.75 4.47
CA ASP A 19 -10.78 2.30 4.69
C ASP A 19 -10.20 1.49 3.51
N PHE A 20 -8.87 1.48 3.42
CA PHE A 20 -8.15 0.69 2.42
C PHE A 20 -8.40 -0.81 2.57
N LYS A 21 -8.73 -1.31 3.78
CA LYS A 21 -9.06 -2.73 3.97
C LYS A 21 -10.35 -3.09 3.24
N LYS A 22 -11.37 -2.23 3.29
CA LYS A 22 -12.62 -2.42 2.53
C LYS A 22 -12.38 -2.35 1.02
N ILE A 23 -11.56 -1.40 0.55
CA ILE A 23 -11.20 -1.30 -0.88
C ILE A 23 -10.46 -2.57 -1.34
N GLN A 24 -9.48 -3.03 -0.56
CA GLN A 24 -8.73 -4.27 -0.83
C GLN A 24 -9.65 -5.49 -0.97
N ARG A 25 -10.62 -5.66 -0.06
CA ARG A 25 -11.59 -6.77 -0.13
C ARG A 25 -12.40 -6.74 -1.42
N GLN A 26 -12.83 -5.57 -1.87
CA GLN A 26 -13.58 -5.43 -3.12
C GLN A 26 -12.73 -5.75 -4.35
N ILE A 27 -11.46 -5.34 -4.37
CA ILE A 27 -10.53 -5.69 -5.45
C ILE A 27 -10.32 -7.20 -5.51
N VAL A 28 -10.08 -7.84 -4.35
CA VAL A 28 -9.91 -9.30 -4.26
C VAL A 28 -11.14 -10.04 -4.76
N GLN A 29 -12.33 -9.64 -4.28
CA GLN A 29 -13.60 -10.24 -4.71
C GLN A 29 -13.80 -10.11 -6.22
N ALA A 30 -13.63 -8.91 -6.77
CA ALA A 30 -13.79 -8.68 -8.20
C ALA A 30 -12.76 -9.47 -9.03
N ALA A 31 -11.50 -9.58 -8.58
CA ALA A 31 -10.49 -10.39 -9.24
C ALA A 31 -10.83 -11.90 -9.22
N GLU A 32 -11.35 -12.41 -8.10
CA GLU A 32 -11.82 -13.80 -8.00
C GLU A 32 -13.01 -14.06 -8.93
N ASP A 33 -13.96 -13.14 -9.00
CA ASP A 33 -15.13 -13.27 -9.86
C ASP A 33 -14.75 -13.23 -11.35
N ILE A 34 -13.83 -12.35 -11.73
CA ILE A 34 -13.25 -12.32 -13.09
C ILE A 34 -12.55 -13.65 -13.42
N ASN A 35 -11.73 -14.18 -12.52
CA ASN A 35 -11.02 -15.44 -12.73
C ASN A 35 -11.96 -16.65 -12.79
N LYS A 36 -13.05 -16.65 -12.00
CA LYS A 36 -14.10 -17.68 -12.10
C LYS A 36 -14.85 -17.58 -13.43
N LEU A 37 -15.12 -16.37 -13.89
CA LEU A 37 -15.75 -16.14 -15.19
C LEU A 37 -14.85 -16.60 -16.33
N SER A 38 -13.57 -16.22 -16.36
CA SER A 38 -12.64 -16.62 -17.42
C SER A 38 -12.52 -18.15 -17.54
N ASN A 39 -12.49 -18.85 -16.41
CA ASN A 39 -12.40 -20.31 -16.32
C ASN A 39 -13.74 -21.05 -16.51
N SER A 40 -14.86 -20.33 -16.64
CA SER A 40 -16.18 -20.93 -16.86
C SER A 40 -16.46 -21.20 -18.34
N SER A 41 -17.28 -22.22 -18.62
CA SER A 41 -17.68 -22.56 -19.99
C SER A 41 -18.48 -21.41 -20.63
N PHE A 42 -18.43 -21.31 -21.96
CA PHE A 42 -19.09 -20.27 -22.73
C PHE A 42 -20.59 -20.12 -22.39
N MET A 43 -21.30 -21.24 -22.18
CA MET A 43 -22.72 -21.27 -21.79
C MET A 43 -22.96 -20.66 -20.39
N LEU A 44 -22.03 -20.86 -19.46
CA LEU A 44 -22.11 -20.29 -18.11
C LEU A 44 -21.82 -18.77 -18.12
N LYS A 45 -20.90 -18.33 -18.99
CA LYS A 45 -20.60 -16.91 -19.25
C LYS A 45 -21.85 -16.20 -19.79
N MET A 46 -22.45 -16.72 -20.86
CA MET A 46 -23.71 -16.20 -21.43
C MET A 46 -24.84 -16.14 -20.40
N ARG A 47 -25.07 -17.23 -19.65
CA ARG A 47 -26.12 -17.27 -18.62
C ARG A 47 -25.90 -16.23 -17.52
N LYS A 48 -24.65 -16.00 -17.09
CA LYS A 48 -24.35 -14.96 -16.09
C LYS A 48 -24.48 -13.56 -16.65
N THR A 49 -24.03 -13.28 -17.88
CA THR A 49 -24.18 -11.96 -18.52
C THR A 49 -25.66 -11.60 -18.71
N ILE A 50 -26.51 -12.58 -19.02
CA ILE A 50 -27.97 -12.38 -19.18
C ILE A 50 -28.67 -12.23 -17.81
N LEU A 51 -28.27 -12.98 -16.79
CA LEU A 51 -28.92 -12.95 -15.45
C LEU A 51 -28.38 -11.88 -14.49
N SER A 52 -27.25 -11.23 -14.80
CA SER A 52 -26.62 -10.21 -13.91
C SER A 52 -27.13 -8.79 -14.15
N ALA A 53 -28.06 -8.59 -15.08
CA ALA A 53 -28.78 -7.33 -15.26
C ALA A 53 -29.57 -6.89 -14.00
N ASP A 54 -29.84 -7.82 -13.06
CA ASP A 54 -30.72 -7.60 -11.90
C ASP A 54 -30.04 -7.70 -10.52
N THR A 55 -28.71 -7.60 -10.43
CA THR A 55 -28.04 -7.60 -9.10
C THR A 55 -27.22 -6.36 -8.86
N ASP A 56 -27.83 -5.40 -8.17
CA ASP A 56 -27.15 -4.27 -7.56
C ASP A 56 -25.90 -4.75 -6.81
N THR A 57 -24.76 -4.18 -7.18
CA THR A 57 -23.43 -4.22 -6.53
C THR A 57 -22.46 -5.38 -6.81
N LYS A 58 -22.87 -6.60 -7.21
CA LYS A 58 -21.92 -7.74 -7.30
C LYS A 58 -21.19 -7.90 -8.64
N GLY A 59 -21.75 -7.42 -9.76
CA GLY A 59 -21.15 -7.53 -11.10
C GLY A 59 -20.46 -6.26 -11.61
N THR A 60 -20.71 -5.11 -11.00
CA THR A 60 -20.43 -3.80 -11.62
C THR A 60 -18.95 -3.41 -11.67
N HIS A 61 -18.11 -4.07 -10.86
CA HIS A 61 -16.66 -3.95 -10.94
C HIS A 61 -16.03 -4.94 -11.93
N VAL A 62 -16.71 -6.05 -12.23
CA VAL A 62 -16.23 -7.07 -13.16
C VAL A 62 -16.22 -6.53 -14.59
N ASP A 63 -17.29 -5.88 -15.01
CA ASP A 63 -17.43 -5.29 -16.35
C ASP A 63 -17.06 -3.80 -16.42
N ALA A 64 -16.80 -3.17 -15.27
CA ALA A 64 -16.57 -1.73 -15.11
C ALA A 64 -17.78 -0.83 -15.45
N SER A 65 -18.99 -1.39 -15.51
CA SER A 65 -20.25 -0.66 -15.70
C SER A 65 -20.47 0.43 -14.64
N ILE A 66 -19.95 0.25 -13.42
CA ILE A 66 -20.01 1.27 -12.36
C ILE A 66 -19.35 2.61 -12.75
N ILE A 67 -18.38 2.56 -13.67
CA ILE A 67 -17.72 3.74 -14.23
C ILE A 67 -18.46 4.22 -15.47
N GLY A 68 -18.81 3.30 -16.39
CA GLY A 68 -19.51 3.64 -17.64
C GLY A 68 -20.84 4.37 -17.41
N ASN A 69 -21.67 3.86 -16.50
CA ASN A 69 -23.00 4.40 -16.22
C ASN A 69 -22.96 5.83 -15.69
N LYS A 70 -21.84 6.26 -15.09
CA LYS A 70 -21.67 7.61 -14.54
C LYS A 70 -20.91 8.55 -15.47
N ALA A 71 -20.04 7.99 -16.29
CA ALA A 71 -19.22 8.78 -17.19
C ALA A 71 -20.00 9.25 -18.42
N ASP A 72 -21.05 8.57 -18.88
CA ASP A 72 -21.87 9.04 -20.03
C ASP A 72 -21.02 9.57 -21.20
N ASN A 73 -20.13 8.72 -21.72
CA ASN A 73 -19.20 9.03 -22.81
C ASN A 73 -19.09 7.81 -23.72
N ALA A 74 -19.25 8.00 -25.04
CA ALA A 74 -19.29 6.93 -26.03
C ALA A 74 -18.00 6.06 -26.05
N GLU A 75 -16.82 6.67 -25.89
CA GLU A 75 -15.55 5.94 -25.82
C GLU A 75 -15.49 5.06 -24.57
N ILE A 76 -15.91 5.63 -23.42
CA ILE A 76 -15.94 4.92 -22.15
C ILE A 76 -16.94 3.76 -22.21
N SER A 77 -18.13 3.98 -22.77
CA SER A 77 -19.14 2.94 -22.96
C SER A 77 -18.64 1.81 -23.86
N ALA A 78 -17.95 2.12 -24.96
CA ALA A 78 -17.35 1.12 -25.83
C ALA A 78 -16.27 0.28 -25.12
N LEU A 79 -15.46 0.92 -24.26
CA LEU A 79 -14.46 0.23 -23.45
C LEU A 79 -15.10 -0.66 -22.39
N VAL A 80 -16.19 -0.22 -21.76
CA VAL A 80 -16.97 -1.04 -20.82
C VAL A 80 -17.57 -2.26 -21.52
N SER A 81 -18.17 -2.11 -22.71
CA SER A 81 -18.66 -3.25 -23.49
C SER A 81 -17.55 -4.23 -23.86
N LYS A 82 -16.34 -3.73 -24.17
CA LYS A 82 -15.17 -4.57 -24.43
C LYS A 82 -14.69 -5.32 -23.17
N ILE A 83 -14.74 -4.70 -22.00
CA ILE A 83 -14.39 -5.36 -20.73
C ILE A 83 -15.47 -6.36 -20.34
N ALA A 84 -16.75 -6.09 -20.63
CA ALA A 84 -17.83 -7.04 -20.39
C ALA A 84 -17.65 -8.33 -21.20
N SER A 85 -17.17 -8.24 -22.44
CA SER A 85 -16.89 -9.41 -23.29
C SER A 85 -15.57 -10.11 -22.95
N ASP A 86 -14.54 -9.35 -22.54
CA ASP A 86 -13.25 -9.87 -22.08
C ASP A 86 -12.83 -9.23 -20.73
N PRO A 87 -13.32 -9.77 -19.59
CA PRO A 87 -13.06 -9.17 -18.28
C PRO A 87 -11.59 -9.24 -17.85
N VAL A 88 -10.77 -10.12 -18.43
CA VAL A 88 -9.34 -10.22 -18.11
C VAL A 88 -8.49 -9.21 -18.89
N SER A 89 -9.09 -8.48 -19.85
CA SER A 89 -8.40 -7.54 -20.73
C SER A 89 -7.75 -6.37 -19.98
N THR A 90 -6.48 -6.53 -19.62
CA THR A 90 -5.69 -5.48 -18.95
C THR A 90 -5.59 -4.22 -19.82
N ALA A 91 -5.42 -4.38 -21.13
CA ALA A 91 -5.29 -3.27 -22.07
C ALA A 91 -6.57 -2.43 -22.15
N ALA A 92 -7.75 -3.06 -22.19
CA ALA A 92 -9.03 -2.34 -22.19
C ALA A 92 -9.24 -1.59 -20.88
N ARG A 93 -8.95 -2.22 -19.73
CA ARG A 93 -9.02 -1.58 -18.42
C ARG A 93 -8.06 -0.39 -18.27
N VAL A 94 -6.82 -0.50 -18.76
CA VAL A 94 -5.86 0.61 -18.76
C VAL A 94 -6.36 1.78 -19.60
N LYS A 95 -6.90 1.51 -20.80
CA LYS A 95 -7.49 2.54 -21.66
C LYS A 95 -8.68 3.20 -20.97
N LEU A 96 -9.60 2.42 -20.41
CA LEU A 96 -10.75 2.93 -19.66
C LEU A 96 -10.34 3.91 -18.56
N VAL A 97 -9.37 3.51 -17.71
CA VAL A 97 -8.91 4.35 -16.60
C VAL A 97 -8.30 5.65 -17.13
N ARG A 98 -7.50 5.60 -18.20
CA ARG A 98 -6.89 6.80 -18.80
C ARG A 98 -7.93 7.74 -19.41
N SER A 99 -8.90 7.22 -20.16
CA SER A 99 -9.97 8.03 -20.76
C SER A 99 -10.79 8.72 -19.67
N VAL A 100 -11.10 8.03 -18.57
CA VAL A 100 -11.78 8.61 -17.40
C VAL A 100 -10.93 9.66 -16.70
N MET A 101 -9.61 9.45 -16.57
CA MET A 101 -8.72 10.45 -15.96
C MET A 101 -8.52 11.70 -16.83
N HIS A 102 -8.74 11.61 -18.14
CA HIS A 102 -8.70 12.76 -19.05
C HIS A 102 -10.02 13.51 -19.11
N ASP A 103 -11.09 12.90 -18.58
CA ASP A 103 -12.37 13.57 -18.37
C ASP A 103 -12.23 14.63 -17.28
N LYS A 104 -12.52 15.88 -17.64
CA LYS A 104 -12.39 17.04 -16.74
C LYS A 104 -13.64 17.25 -15.87
N ARG A 105 -14.68 16.44 -16.04
CA ARG A 105 -15.90 16.53 -15.21
C ARG A 105 -15.62 16.15 -13.76
N ASP A 106 -16.36 16.77 -12.84
CA ASP A 106 -16.26 16.42 -11.42
C ASP A 106 -17.28 15.34 -11.07
N PHE A 107 -16.79 14.20 -10.60
CA PHE A 107 -17.63 13.07 -10.17
C PHE A 107 -17.71 12.99 -8.64
N PRO A 108 -18.70 12.27 -8.08
CA PRO A 108 -18.76 12.00 -6.64
C PRO A 108 -17.53 11.20 -6.15
N LEU A 109 -17.16 11.34 -4.88
CA LEU A 109 -16.00 10.63 -4.30
C LEU A 109 -16.02 9.11 -4.51
N SER A 110 -17.23 8.50 -4.49
CA SER A 110 -17.42 7.08 -4.75
C SER A 110 -16.96 6.66 -6.16
N PHE A 111 -17.05 7.55 -7.15
CA PHE A 111 -16.58 7.30 -8.51
C PHE A 111 -15.06 7.14 -8.55
N TYR A 112 -14.30 8.06 -7.94
CA TYR A 112 -12.84 7.98 -7.90
C TYR A 112 -12.34 6.77 -7.10
N ARG A 113 -13.06 6.39 -6.04
CA ARG A 113 -12.82 5.12 -5.32
C ARG A 113 -12.97 3.92 -6.25
N ASN A 114 -14.01 3.89 -7.07
CA ASN A 114 -14.24 2.82 -8.03
C ASN A 114 -13.21 2.82 -9.16
N LEU A 115 -12.75 4.00 -9.57
CA LEU A 115 -11.67 4.15 -10.55
C LEU A 115 -10.36 3.57 -10.03
N LEU A 116 -10.01 3.82 -8.76
CA LEU A 116 -8.87 3.19 -8.08
C LEU A 116 -9.00 1.66 -8.05
N ILE A 117 -10.19 1.12 -7.79
CA ILE A 117 -10.46 -0.32 -7.85
C ILE A 117 -10.18 -0.87 -9.26
N GLN A 118 -10.70 -0.21 -10.30
CA GLN A 118 -10.47 -0.63 -11.69
C GLN A 118 -9.00 -0.60 -12.09
N ALA A 119 -8.26 0.43 -11.68
CA ALA A 119 -6.83 0.52 -11.91
C ALA A 119 -6.06 -0.60 -11.20
N ALA A 120 -6.35 -0.83 -9.91
CA ALA A 120 -5.70 -1.89 -9.13
C ALA A 120 -6.03 -3.30 -9.65
N LEU A 121 -7.24 -3.53 -10.17
CA LEU A 121 -7.65 -4.82 -10.74
C LEU A 121 -6.70 -5.29 -11.84
N THR A 122 -6.15 -4.38 -12.65
CA THR A 122 -5.20 -4.73 -13.72
C THR A 122 -3.97 -5.50 -13.20
N ILE A 123 -3.51 -5.17 -11.99
CA ILE A 123 -2.37 -5.82 -11.32
C ILE A 123 -2.80 -7.13 -10.66
N TYR A 124 -4.00 -7.16 -10.05
CA TYR A 124 -4.54 -8.36 -9.41
C TYR A 124 -4.85 -9.49 -10.39
N LEU A 125 -5.13 -9.15 -11.65
CA LEU A 125 -5.32 -10.10 -12.75
C LEU A 125 -4.00 -10.69 -13.27
N GLY A 126 -2.85 -10.25 -12.72
CA GLY A 126 -1.56 -10.90 -12.96
C GLY A 126 -0.67 -10.25 -14.00
N ASN A 127 -1.15 -9.22 -14.71
CA ASN A 127 -0.37 -8.50 -15.72
C ASN A 127 0.23 -7.21 -15.13
N ILE A 128 1.45 -7.30 -14.62
CA ILE A 128 2.13 -6.18 -13.95
C ILE A 128 3.11 -5.52 -14.92
N THR A 129 2.66 -4.42 -15.53
CA THR A 129 3.45 -3.60 -16.46
C THR A 129 3.76 -2.23 -15.84
N PRO A 130 4.72 -1.47 -16.41
CA PRO A 130 4.89 -0.06 -16.03
C PRO A 130 3.58 0.73 -16.13
N ALA A 131 2.79 0.48 -17.18
CA ALA A 131 1.52 1.17 -17.41
C ALA A 131 0.48 0.87 -16.32
N THR A 132 0.33 -0.39 -15.90
CA THR A 132 -0.64 -0.78 -14.86
C THR A 132 -0.26 -0.22 -13.49
N LEU A 133 1.04 -0.20 -13.18
CA LEU A 133 1.53 0.41 -11.93
C LEU A 133 1.40 1.92 -11.93
N GLN A 134 1.68 2.57 -13.06
CA GLN A 134 1.48 4.00 -13.22
C GLN A 134 0.01 4.39 -13.03
N ILE A 135 -0.93 3.74 -13.73
CA ILE A 135 -2.35 4.10 -13.54
C ILE A 135 -2.84 3.81 -12.11
N ALA A 136 -2.33 2.77 -11.43
CA ALA A 136 -2.68 2.50 -10.04
C ALA A 136 -2.14 3.59 -9.10
N GLY A 137 -0.91 4.07 -9.34
CA GLY A 137 -0.32 5.18 -8.58
C GLY A 137 -1.07 6.50 -8.81
N GLN A 138 -1.35 6.84 -10.07
CA GLN A 138 -2.02 8.08 -10.42
C GLN A 138 -3.48 8.11 -9.95
N THR A 139 -4.23 7.01 -10.08
CA THR A 139 -5.60 6.93 -9.55
C THR A 139 -5.64 6.94 -8.03
N TYR A 140 -4.63 6.37 -7.36
CA TYR A 140 -4.49 6.48 -5.90
C TYR A 140 -4.27 7.93 -5.49
N ARG A 141 -3.36 8.63 -6.15
CA ARG A 141 -3.11 10.06 -5.92
C ARG A 141 -4.37 10.89 -6.16
N LEU A 142 -5.03 10.70 -7.30
CA LEU A 142 -6.28 11.39 -7.66
C LEU A 142 -7.37 11.14 -6.62
N TYR A 143 -7.49 9.91 -6.10
CA TYR A 143 -8.45 9.60 -5.05
C TYR A 143 -8.16 10.40 -3.76
N LEU A 144 -6.90 10.50 -3.33
CA LEU A 144 -6.52 11.33 -2.17
C LEU A 144 -6.81 12.82 -2.40
N GLU A 145 -6.49 13.35 -3.58
CA GLU A 145 -6.80 14.74 -3.95
C GLU A 145 -8.32 15.01 -3.91
N LYS A 146 -9.12 14.05 -4.38
CA LYS A 146 -10.58 14.15 -4.38
C LYS A 146 -11.19 14.05 -2.99
N ILE A 147 -10.62 13.24 -2.08
CA ILE A 147 -10.97 13.26 -0.65
C ILE A 147 -10.79 14.68 -0.09
N ILE A 148 -9.60 15.29 -0.28
CA ILE A 148 -9.31 16.63 0.25
C ILE A 148 -10.27 17.67 -0.33
N THR A 149 -10.45 17.69 -1.65
CA THR A 149 -11.29 18.70 -2.30
C THR A 149 -12.77 18.54 -1.95
N THR A 150 -13.31 17.32 -1.89
CA THR A 150 -14.70 17.07 -1.46
C THR A 150 -14.91 17.51 -0.02
N HIS A 151 -14.02 17.12 0.90
CA HIS A 151 -14.15 17.52 2.31
C HIS A 151 -13.96 19.02 2.52
N LYS A 152 -13.02 19.67 1.81
CA LYS A 152 -12.87 21.12 1.82
C LYS A 152 -14.19 21.81 1.42
N LYS A 153 -14.80 21.40 0.31
CA LYS A 153 -16.10 21.94 -0.15
C LYS A 153 -17.18 21.77 0.93
N ASN A 154 -17.26 20.59 1.55
CA ASN A 154 -18.25 20.32 2.60
C ASN A 154 -18.06 21.22 3.83
N LEU A 155 -16.82 21.38 4.30
CA LEU A 155 -16.49 22.28 5.43
C LEU A 155 -16.85 23.73 5.10
N LEU A 156 -16.47 24.21 3.91
CA LEU A 156 -16.80 25.57 3.48
C LEU A 156 -18.30 25.81 3.38
N VAL A 157 -19.09 24.81 2.96
CA VAL A 157 -20.57 24.93 2.93
C VAL A 157 -21.14 25.02 4.35
N VAL A 158 -20.60 24.28 5.32
CA VAL A 158 -21.01 24.38 6.73
C VAL A 158 -20.69 25.77 7.28
N HIS A 159 -19.45 26.24 7.07
CA HIS A 159 -18.98 27.55 7.52
C HIS A 159 -19.70 28.69 6.81
N SER A 160 -20.04 28.55 5.52
CA SER A 160 -20.83 29.53 4.76
C SER A 160 -22.18 29.83 5.40
N LYS A 161 -22.84 28.80 5.94
CA LYS A 161 -24.14 28.96 6.59
C LYS A 161 -24.02 29.76 7.88
N GLN A 162 -22.86 29.68 8.53
CA GLN A 162 -22.53 30.41 9.76
C GLN A 162 -22.00 31.83 9.46
N LEU A 163 -21.22 31.98 8.39
CA LEU A 163 -20.55 33.21 7.97
C LEU A 163 -21.32 33.86 6.81
N LYS A 164 -22.28 34.74 7.12
CA LYS A 164 -22.92 35.58 6.11
C LYS A 164 -21.86 36.55 5.52
N ASN A 165 -21.60 36.46 4.21
CA ASN A 165 -20.79 37.38 3.39
C ASN A 165 -19.26 37.20 3.35
N VAL A 166 -18.70 36.00 3.62
CA VAL A 166 -17.26 35.72 3.42
C VAL A 166 -17.03 34.99 2.08
N ASN A 167 -15.98 35.38 1.34
CA ASN A 167 -15.55 34.66 0.13
C ASN A 167 -14.79 33.37 0.50
N LEU A 168 -15.48 32.24 0.43
CA LEU A 168 -15.01 30.93 0.91
C LEU A 168 -13.93 30.30 0.03
N ASP A 169 -13.82 30.71 -1.24
CA ASP A 169 -12.84 30.15 -2.17
C ASP A 169 -11.39 30.53 -1.81
N VAL A 170 -11.22 31.65 -1.08
CA VAL A 170 -9.92 32.15 -0.61
C VAL A 170 -9.42 31.36 0.61
N ILE A 171 -10.30 30.68 1.34
CA ILE A 171 -9.94 29.96 2.56
C ILE A 171 -9.13 28.71 2.20
N SER A 172 -7.90 28.63 2.69
CA SER A 172 -7.04 27.48 2.45
C SER A 172 -7.40 26.32 3.39
N VAL A 173 -7.06 25.10 2.99
CA VAL A 173 -7.19 23.92 3.87
C VAL A 173 -6.38 24.09 5.16
N LYS A 174 -5.27 24.85 5.11
CA LYS A 174 -4.45 25.13 6.28
C LYS A 174 -5.15 26.06 7.27
N ASP A 175 -5.94 27.01 6.79
CA ASP A 175 -6.67 27.94 7.64
C ASP A 175 -7.85 27.23 8.34
N LEU A 176 -8.53 26.32 7.63
CA LEU A 176 -9.54 25.43 8.21
C LEU A 176 -8.96 24.53 9.31
N ILE A 177 -7.73 24.05 9.13
CA ILE A 177 -7.03 23.21 10.09
C ILE A 177 -6.56 24.01 11.32
N LYS A 178 -6.09 25.25 11.15
CA LYS A 178 -5.62 26.07 12.28
C LYS A 178 -6.75 26.51 13.20
N ALA A 179 -7.92 26.83 12.62
CA ALA A 179 -9.11 27.17 13.40
C ALA A 179 -9.56 26.00 14.31
N ASP A 180 -9.30 24.75 13.90
CA ASP A 180 -9.54 23.53 14.70
C ASP A 180 -8.56 23.39 15.86
N ASP A 181 -7.26 23.64 15.63
CA ASP A 181 -6.25 23.55 16.68
C ASP A 181 -6.42 24.66 17.76
N GLU A 182 -7.09 25.78 17.42
CA GLU A 182 -7.31 26.93 18.32
C GLU A 182 -8.67 26.93 19.03
N ASN A 183 -9.71 26.28 18.49
CA ASN A 183 -11.09 26.28 19.01
C ASN A 183 -11.63 24.86 19.29
N GLU A 184 -10.85 24.00 19.97
CA GLU A 184 -11.22 22.59 20.25
C GLU A 184 -12.55 22.41 21.03
N GLU A 185 -13.15 23.46 21.61
CA GLU A 185 -14.35 23.36 22.46
C GLU A 185 -15.71 23.50 21.75
N ASP A 186 -15.76 24.05 20.52
CA ASP A 186 -17.02 24.40 19.81
C ASP A 186 -17.28 23.64 18.49
N ILE A 187 -16.47 22.64 18.14
CA ILE A 187 -16.54 21.94 16.83
C ILE A 187 -17.38 20.66 16.90
N ASP A 188 -18.26 20.47 15.92
CA ASP A 188 -19.08 19.27 15.74
C ASP A 188 -18.20 18.00 15.55
N GLU A 189 -18.59 16.86 16.11
CA GLU A 189 -17.81 15.61 16.03
C GLU A 189 -17.57 15.16 14.59
N ASN A 190 -18.54 15.40 13.70
CA ASN A 190 -18.43 15.07 12.29
C ASN A 190 -17.44 16.00 11.57
N GLU A 191 -17.38 17.27 11.94
CA GLU A 191 -16.40 18.22 11.40
C GLU A 191 -14.98 17.85 11.84
N ALA A 192 -14.77 17.52 13.12
CA ALA A 192 -13.48 17.04 13.62
C ALA A 192 -12.99 15.78 12.88
N MET A 193 -13.89 14.82 12.61
CA MET A 193 -13.58 13.62 11.82
C MET A 193 -13.15 13.99 10.39
N VAL A 194 -13.85 14.92 9.74
CA VAL A 194 -13.53 15.37 8.38
C VAL A 194 -12.17 16.06 8.33
N ILE A 195 -11.86 16.93 9.30
CA ILE A 195 -10.56 17.61 9.40
C ILE A 195 -9.44 16.59 9.62
N GLN A 196 -9.65 15.61 10.48
CA GLN A 196 -8.72 14.51 10.68
C GLN A 196 -8.47 13.70 9.40
N GLU A 197 -9.52 13.38 8.64
CA GLU A 197 -9.42 12.70 7.35
C GLU A 197 -8.59 13.52 6.34
N ILE A 198 -8.79 14.84 6.29
CA ILE A 198 -7.97 15.76 5.48
C ILE A 198 -6.50 15.73 5.92
N LYS A 199 -6.22 15.87 7.23
CA LYS A 199 -4.85 15.89 7.80
C LYS A 199 -4.09 14.61 7.41
N ILE A 200 -4.71 13.43 7.55
CA ILE A 200 -4.11 12.16 7.15
C ILE A 200 -3.91 12.08 5.64
N THR A 201 -4.91 12.49 4.86
CA THR A 201 -4.88 12.42 3.39
C THR A 201 -3.79 13.30 2.79
N LEU A 202 -3.58 14.51 3.33
CA LEU A 202 -2.48 15.40 2.94
C LEU A 202 -1.11 14.72 3.14
N LYS A 203 -0.91 14.06 4.27
CA LYS A 203 0.32 13.32 4.55
C LYS A 203 0.51 12.09 3.66
N LEU A 204 -0.58 11.39 3.32
CA LEU A 204 -0.54 10.32 2.33
C LEU A 204 -0.20 10.85 0.94
N LEU A 205 -0.68 12.04 0.58
CA LEU A 205 -0.39 12.67 -0.72
C LEU A 205 1.10 13.04 -0.84
N GLU A 206 1.69 13.65 0.19
CA GLU A 206 3.15 13.92 0.28
C GLU A 206 3.97 12.63 0.05
N TYR A 207 3.52 11.49 0.57
CA TYR A 207 4.20 10.21 0.35
C TYR A 207 4.13 9.68 -1.09
N THR A 208 3.27 10.25 -1.93
CA THR A 208 3.10 9.85 -3.33
C THR A 208 3.82 10.75 -4.33
N ASP A 209 4.45 11.85 -3.89
CA ASP A 209 5.00 12.86 -4.82
C ASP A 209 6.04 12.28 -5.79
N SER A 210 6.90 11.37 -5.33
CA SER A 210 7.89 10.71 -6.20
C SER A 210 7.40 9.41 -6.86
N LEU A 211 6.16 8.99 -6.61
CA LEU A 211 5.68 7.65 -7.02
C LEU A 211 5.71 7.47 -8.54
N ASP A 212 5.28 8.47 -9.30
CA ASP A 212 5.23 8.42 -10.76
C ASP A 212 6.64 8.43 -11.40
N GLU A 213 7.56 9.21 -10.83
CA GLU A 213 8.96 9.26 -11.27
C GLU A 213 9.66 7.94 -10.96
N ASP A 214 9.51 7.45 -9.73
CA ASP A 214 10.10 6.18 -9.29
C ASP A 214 9.54 4.99 -10.08
N THR A 215 8.26 5.02 -10.46
CA THR A 215 7.66 3.97 -11.31
C THR A 215 8.31 3.95 -12.69
N ARG A 216 8.48 5.12 -13.31
CA ARG A 216 9.12 5.24 -14.63
C ARG A 216 10.61 4.88 -14.60
N GLY A 217 11.32 5.27 -13.54
CA GLY A 217 12.75 4.97 -13.38
C GLY A 217 13.06 3.54 -12.99
N SER A 218 12.17 2.89 -12.21
CA SER A 218 12.46 1.57 -11.62
C SER A 218 11.98 0.38 -12.46
N ILE A 219 10.99 0.58 -13.33
CA ILE A 219 10.32 -0.53 -14.04
C ILE A 219 10.46 -0.35 -15.55
N THR A 220 11.36 -1.13 -16.12
CA THR A 220 11.60 -1.17 -17.57
C THR A 220 11.04 -2.44 -18.23
N MET A 221 10.57 -3.42 -17.45
CA MET A 221 10.09 -4.72 -17.94
C MET A 221 8.80 -5.14 -17.25
N SER A 222 7.90 -5.78 -18.00
CA SER A 222 6.65 -6.35 -17.48
C SER A 222 6.89 -7.67 -16.75
N MET A 223 6.13 -7.89 -15.68
CA MET A 223 6.08 -9.10 -14.89
C MET A 223 4.68 -9.72 -15.00
N GLN A 224 4.64 -11.01 -15.30
CA GLN A 224 3.39 -11.80 -15.29
C GLN A 224 3.38 -12.70 -14.06
N MET A 225 2.22 -12.85 -13.44
CA MET A 225 2.04 -13.80 -12.33
C MET A 225 2.30 -15.24 -12.78
N ASP A 226 1.90 -15.59 -14.00
CA ASP A 226 2.05 -16.93 -14.56
C ASP A 226 3.53 -17.36 -14.64
N GLU A 227 4.45 -16.43 -14.91
CA GLU A 227 5.89 -16.71 -14.89
C GLU A 227 6.39 -17.10 -13.48
N LEU A 228 5.81 -16.53 -12.42
CA LEU A 228 6.10 -16.97 -11.06
C LEU A 228 5.45 -18.32 -10.75
N ASP A 229 4.28 -18.59 -11.32
CA ASP A 229 3.57 -19.85 -11.13
C ASP A 229 4.34 -21.02 -11.76
N GLU A 230 4.90 -20.81 -12.96
CA GLU A 230 5.83 -21.73 -13.59
C GLU A 230 7.05 -22.02 -12.70
N LEU A 231 7.68 -20.97 -12.14
CA LEU A 231 8.87 -21.10 -11.30
C LEU A 231 8.59 -21.71 -9.91
N THR A 232 7.35 -21.59 -9.40
CA THR A 232 6.94 -22.18 -8.12
C THR A 232 6.41 -23.60 -8.26
N SER A 233 6.03 -24.04 -9.45
CA SER A 233 5.48 -25.37 -9.69
C SER A 233 6.51 -26.47 -9.39
N LYS A 234 6.10 -27.49 -8.62
CA LYS A 234 6.94 -28.67 -8.31
C LYS A 234 7.34 -29.46 -9.56
N HIS A 235 6.58 -29.30 -10.65
CA HIS A 235 6.94 -29.78 -11.97
C HIS A 235 7.71 -28.66 -12.68
N ARG A 236 8.98 -28.47 -12.29
CA ARG A 236 9.94 -27.86 -13.22
C ARG A 236 9.90 -28.75 -14.47
N VAL A 237 9.13 -28.33 -15.48
CA VAL A 237 9.24 -28.91 -16.82
C VAL A 237 10.73 -28.78 -17.13
N LYS A 238 11.42 -29.93 -17.15
CA LYS A 238 12.79 -30.01 -17.63
C LYS A 238 12.72 -29.53 -19.07
N SER A 239 12.94 -28.23 -19.27
CA SER A 239 13.12 -27.65 -20.58
C SER A 239 14.29 -28.40 -21.21
N LEU A 240 13.95 -29.32 -22.11
CA LEU A 240 14.86 -30.22 -22.81
C LEU A 240 15.66 -29.49 -23.90
N PHE A 241 15.57 -28.16 -24.01
CA PHE A 241 16.16 -27.37 -25.11
C PHE A 241 16.86 -26.06 -24.70
N GLY A 242 17.21 -25.87 -23.42
CA GLY A 242 17.96 -24.69 -22.99
C GLY A 242 19.13 -25.05 -22.08
N GLY A 243 20.36 -24.74 -22.49
CA GLY A 243 21.55 -24.92 -21.67
C GLY A 243 21.40 -24.28 -20.27
N ALA A 244 22.08 -24.87 -19.27
CA ALA A 244 21.92 -24.52 -17.85
C ALA A 244 22.05 -23.02 -17.52
N ASP A 245 22.80 -22.27 -18.33
CA ASP A 245 23.00 -20.83 -18.17
C ASP A 245 21.80 -19.99 -18.65
N SER A 246 21.07 -20.44 -19.68
CA SER A 246 19.85 -19.78 -20.17
C SER A 246 18.73 -19.80 -19.11
N ALA A 247 18.57 -20.94 -18.43
CA ALA A 247 17.57 -21.09 -17.36
C ALA A 247 17.89 -20.23 -16.13
N LYS A 248 19.17 -20.13 -15.73
CA LYS A 248 19.63 -19.25 -14.63
C LYS A 248 19.43 -17.77 -14.94
N ASN A 249 19.67 -17.36 -16.18
CA ASN A 249 19.47 -15.98 -16.63
C ASN A 249 17.98 -15.61 -16.65
N LYS A 250 17.10 -16.50 -17.15
CA LYS A 250 15.64 -16.31 -17.10
C LYS A 250 15.14 -16.17 -15.65
N HIS A 251 15.57 -17.05 -14.75
CA HIS A 251 15.23 -16.99 -13.34
C HIS A 251 15.62 -15.66 -12.69
N THR A 252 16.89 -15.25 -12.86
CA THR A 252 17.43 -14.01 -12.30
C THR A 252 16.66 -12.78 -12.80
N LEU A 253 16.28 -12.78 -14.09
CA LEU A 253 15.50 -11.72 -14.69
C LEU A 253 14.10 -11.61 -14.08
N VAL A 254 13.39 -12.74 -13.93
CA VAL A 254 12.05 -12.79 -13.33
C VAL A 254 12.07 -12.29 -11.89
N VAL A 255 13.06 -12.71 -11.09
CA VAL A 255 13.21 -12.24 -9.71
C VAL A 255 13.48 -10.73 -9.67
N ARG A 256 14.41 -10.23 -10.50
CA ARG A 256 14.75 -8.79 -10.54
C ARG A 256 13.55 -7.92 -10.89
N LYS A 257 12.82 -8.25 -11.95
CA LYS A 257 11.63 -7.46 -12.36
C LYS A 257 10.51 -7.53 -11.33
N THR A 258 10.33 -8.68 -10.67
CA THR A 258 9.34 -8.84 -9.60
C THR A 258 9.68 -7.97 -8.40
N LEU A 259 10.96 -7.94 -7.98
CA LEU A 259 11.41 -7.07 -6.89
C LEU A 259 11.24 -5.59 -7.22
N ALA A 260 11.52 -5.17 -8.46
CA ALA A 260 11.29 -3.80 -8.91
C ALA A 260 9.80 -3.41 -8.87
N ALA A 261 8.90 -4.31 -9.30
CA ALA A 261 7.47 -4.10 -9.18
C ALA A 261 7.03 -3.95 -7.70
N LEU A 262 7.54 -4.81 -6.82
CA LEU A 262 7.22 -4.78 -5.39
C LEU A 262 7.67 -3.48 -4.69
N GLU A 263 8.78 -2.88 -5.13
CA GLU A 263 9.26 -1.58 -4.63
C GLU A 263 8.27 -0.43 -4.90
N VAL A 264 7.52 -0.51 -6.01
CA VAL A 264 6.44 0.43 -6.32
C VAL A 264 5.16 0.05 -5.59
N MET A 265 4.75 -1.23 -5.66
CA MET A 265 3.50 -1.73 -5.07
C MET A 265 3.40 -1.48 -3.57
N LYS A 266 4.51 -1.57 -2.83
CA LYS A 266 4.52 -1.33 -1.37
C LYS A 266 4.11 0.10 -0.99
N ARG A 267 4.17 1.06 -1.92
CA ARG A 267 3.78 2.46 -1.68
C ARG A 267 2.29 2.72 -1.88
N ILE A 268 1.59 1.82 -2.56
CA ILE A 268 0.15 1.93 -2.84
C ILE A 268 -0.60 0.99 -1.90
N PRO A 269 -1.34 1.48 -0.89
CA PRO A 269 -1.92 0.65 0.16
C PRO A 269 -2.83 -0.46 -0.37
N VAL A 270 -3.62 -0.17 -1.41
CA VAL A 270 -4.55 -1.15 -2.01
C VAL A 270 -3.83 -2.31 -2.71
N LEU A 271 -2.52 -2.22 -2.98
CA LEU A 271 -1.71 -3.27 -3.60
C LEU A 271 -0.94 -4.13 -2.58
N HIS A 272 -0.98 -3.80 -1.28
CA HIS A 272 -0.26 -4.57 -0.25
C HIS A 272 -0.63 -6.07 -0.23
N PRO A 273 -1.91 -6.47 -0.34
CA PRO A 273 -2.27 -7.90 -0.29
C PRO A 273 -1.69 -8.69 -1.47
N ILE A 274 -1.80 -8.16 -2.70
CA ILE A 274 -1.21 -8.82 -3.88
C ILE A 274 0.32 -8.80 -3.82
N GLY A 275 0.92 -7.73 -3.28
CA GLY A 275 2.36 -7.67 -3.01
C GLY A 275 2.83 -8.79 -2.07
N LEU A 276 2.12 -9.05 -0.98
CA LEU A 276 2.42 -10.16 -0.07
C LEU A 276 2.26 -11.52 -0.75
N LYS A 277 1.25 -11.71 -1.61
CA LYS A 277 1.06 -12.94 -2.40
C LYS A 277 2.24 -13.19 -3.35
N ILE A 278 2.72 -12.16 -4.03
CA ILE A 278 3.90 -12.22 -4.92
C ILE A 278 5.16 -12.54 -4.12
N VAL A 279 5.36 -11.88 -2.97
CA VAL A 279 6.50 -12.15 -2.10
C VAL A 279 6.49 -13.60 -1.60
N ALA A 280 5.34 -14.14 -1.22
CA ALA A 280 5.23 -15.55 -0.81
C ALA A 280 5.66 -16.50 -1.94
N LYS A 281 5.30 -16.21 -3.20
CA LYS A 281 5.79 -16.98 -4.37
C LYS A 281 7.30 -16.85 -4.54
N LEU A 282 7.86 -15.64 -4.43
CA LEU A 282 9.31 -15.44 -4.46
C LEU A 282 10.04 -16.19 -3.34
N GLN A 283 9.45 -16.31 -2.15
CA GLN A 283 10.03 -17.09 -1.05
C GLN A 283 10.04 -18.60 -1.31
N VAL A 284 9.11 -19.11 -2.12
CA VAL A 284 9.13 -20.50 -2.58
C VAL A 284 10.24 -20.70 -3.61
N ILE A 285 10.39 -19.75 -4.54
CA ILE A 285 11.42 -19.78 -5.59
C ILE A 285 12.83 -19.69 -4.98
N ASP A 286 13.06 -18.69 -4.12
CA ASP A 286 14.36 -18.30 -3.57
C ASP A 286 14.40 -18.38 -2.04
N SER A 287 13.98 -19.52 -1.48
CA SER A 287 13.87 -19.73 -0.02
C SER A 287 15.16 -19.53 0.79
N LYS A 288 16.32 -19.65 0.14
CA LYS A 288 17.65 -19.46 0.75
C LYS A 288 18.13 -18.01 0.70
N LEU A 289 17.55 -17.17 -0.16
CA LEU A 289 17.97 -15.78 -0.29
C LEU A 289 17.28 -14.91 0.77
N PRO A 290 17.97 -13.89 1.31
CA PRO A 290 17.38 -13.03 2.32
C PRO A 290 16.40 -11.99 1.72
N LEU A 291 16.55 -11.67 0.43
CA LEU A 291 15.86 -10.55 -0.22
C LEU A 291 14.32 -10.70 -0.31
N PRO A 292 13.74 -11.88 -0.62
CA PRO A 292 12.28 -12.06 -0.56
C PRO A 292 11.69 -11.81 0.83
N TYR A 293 12.39 -12.19 1.90
CA TYR A 293 11.95 -11.94 3.27
C TYR A 293 12.13 -10.47 3.68
N LEU A 294 13.18 -9.81 3.17
CA LEU A 294 13.34 -8.37 3.33
C LEU A 294 12.16 -7.60 2.71
N MET A 295 11.69 -8.05 1.53
CA MET A 295 10.55 -7.43 0.87
C MET A 295 9.23 -7.63 1.62
N GLU A 296 8.99 -8.82 2.20
CA GLU A 296 7.87 -9.07 3.12
C GLU A 296 7.90 -8.06 4.27
N ALA A 297 9.09 -7.87 4.87
CA ALA A 297 9.28 -6.95 5.97
C ALA A 297 9.01 -5.50 5.56
N ARG A 298 9.50 -5.06 4.41
CA ARG A 298 9.26 -3.72 3.85
C ARG A 298 7.77 -3.46 3.59
N LEU A 299 7.02 -4.43 3.07
CA LEU A 299 5.56 -4.31 2.89
C LEU A 299 4.85 -4.10 4.23
N HIS A 300 5.18 -4.89 5.26
CA HIS A 300 4.61 -4.71 6.59
C HIS A 300 5.01 -3.38 7.23
N MET A 301 6.24 -2.91 7.01
CA MET A 301 6.68 -1.58 7.49
C MET A 301 5.93 -0.43 6.81
N GLN A 302 5.60 -0.54 5.52
CA GLN A 302 4.77 0.47 4.86
C GLN A 302 3.34 0.50 5.43
N ALA A 303 2.74 -0.67 5.66
CA ALA A 303 1.46 -0.76 6.37
C ALA A 303 1.55 -0.14 7.78
N LEU A 304 2.62 -0.42 8.53
CA LEU A 304 2.84 0.16 9.86
C LEU A 304 3.00 1.69 9.80
N ARG A 305 3.66 2.23 8.77
CA ARG A 305 3.83 3.67 8.58
C ARG A 305 2.48 4.37 8.42
N ILE A 306 1.56 3.79 7.66
CA ILE A 306 0.20 4.31 7.48
C ILE A 306 -0.57 4.27 8.80
N LEU A 307 -0.48 3.16 9.55
CA LEU A 307 -1.14 3.05 10.87
C LEU A 307 -0.56 4.05 11.88
N THR A 308 0.76 4.22 11.88
CA THR A 308 1.46 5.21 12.72
C THR A 308 1.00 6.62 12.39
N LEU A 309 0.94 6.96 11.10
CA LEU A 309 0.45 8.26 10.64
C LEU A 309 -0.97 8.53 11.16
N ARG A 310 -1.88 7.56 11.03
CA ARG A 310 -3.25 7.67 11.53
C ARG A 310 -3.29 7.96 13.02
N VAL A 311 -2.54 7.21 13.84
CA VAL A 311 -2.49 7.43 15.30
C VAL A 311 -1.88 8.78 15.66
N VAL A 312 -0.82 9.23 14.97
CA VAL A 312 -0.22 10.56 15.19
C VAL A 312 -1.21 11.68 14.83
N MET A 313 -2.06 11.46 13.84
CA MET A 313 -3.17 12.36 13.49
C MET A 313 -4.42 12.12 14.35
N ARG A 314 -4.28 11.51 15.55
CA ARG A 314 -5.33 11.23 16.53
C ARG A 314 -6.37 10.16 16.14
N ASP A 315 -6.17 9.40 15.06
CA ASP A 315 -7.08 8.31 14.69
C ASP A 315 -6.69 7.03 15.46
N LEU A 316 -7.31 6.87 16.63
CA LEU A 316 -7.03 5.77 17.54
C LEU A 316 -7.57 4.42 17.04
N THR A 317 -8.45 4.39 16.03
CA THR A 317 -8.98 3.15 15.44
C THR A 317 -7.87 2.31 14.79
N ALA A 318 -6.75 2.94 14.41
CA ALA A 318 -5.58 2.27 13.84
C ALA A 318 -4.72 1.53 14.89
N ARG A 319 -4.79 1.93 16.16
CA ARG A 319 -3.89 1.46 17.23
C ARG A 319 -3.91 -0.06 17.43
N PRO A 320 -5.06 -0.76 17.45
CA PRO A 320 -5.10 -2.22 17.64
C PRO A 320 -4.36 -3.01 16.53
N SER A 321 -4.22 -2.42 15.33
CA SER A 321 -3.52 -3.05 14.22
C SER A 321 -2.00 -2.81 14.23
N MET A 322 -1.48 -1.89 15.04
CA MET A 322 -0.07 -1.49 15.00
C MET A 322 0.88 -2.60 15.45
N THR A 323 0.73 -3.09 16.69
CA THR A 323 1.61 -4.12 17.26
C THR A 323 1.59 -5.42 16.45
N PRO A 324 0.43 -5.95 16.02
CA PRO A 324 0.41 -7.13 15.14
C PRO A 324 1.14 -6.92 13.81
N THR A 325 1.02 -5.73 13.22
CA THR A 325 1.69 -5.39 11.94
C THR A 325 3.21 -5.30 12.13
N PHE A 326 3.65 -4.64 13.21
CA PHE A 326 5.07 -4.57 13.57
C PHE A 326 5.66 -5.96 13.83
N ASN A 327 4.94 -6.83 14.55
CA ASN A 327 5.40 -8.20 14.81
C ASN A 327 5.59 -9.00 13.52
N LYS A 328 4.69 -8.86 12.53
CA LYS A 328 4.86 -9.47 11.21
C LYS A 328 6.10 -8.94 10.49
N ALA A 329 6.33 -7.62 10.51
CA ALA A 329 7.53 -7.01 9.94
C ALA A 329 8.81 -7.56 10.59
N ILE A 330 8.86 -7.57 11.92
CA ILE A 330 10.00 -8.06 12.69
C ILE A 330 10.29 -9.53 12.41
N VAL A 331 9.26 -10.39 12.35
CA VAL A 331 9.44 -11.81 12.01
C VAL A 331 10.04 -11.96 10.62
N ALA A 332 9.56 -11.22 9.62
CA ALA A 332 10.12 -11.23 8.27
C ALA A 332 11.58 -10.73 8.24
N TYR A 333 11.89 -9.66 8.96
CA TYR A 333 13.25 -9.16 9.15
C TYR A 333 14.17 -10.21 9.78
N HIS A 334 13.71 -10.93 10.81
CA HIS A 334 14.48 -12.04 11.41
C HIS A 334 14.72 -13.17 10.43
N LYS A 335 13.72 -13.53 9.60
CA LYS A 335 13.87 -14.54 8.54
C LYS A 335 14.92 -14.11 7.52
N ALA A 336 14.92 -12.84 7.11
CA ALA A 336 15.93 -12.28 6.22
C ALA A 336 17.33 -12.35 6.86
N LEU A 337 17.44 -11.90 8.11
CA LEU A 337 18.70 -11.87 8.85
C LEU A 337 19.34 -13.26 9.01
N LYS A 338 18.54 -14.30 9.28
CA LYS A 338 18.99 -15.70 9.37
C LYS A 338 19.60 -16.23 8.07
N ARG A 339 19.31 -15.59 6.94
CA ARG A 339 19.79 -15.97 5.59
C ARG A 339 20.92 -15.07 5.10
N SER A 340 21.27 -14.05 5.86
CA SER A 340 22.35 -13.12 5.55
C SER A 340 23.68 -13.59 6.14
N SER A 341 24.78 -13.34 5.43
CA SER A 341 26.13 -13.59 5.95
C SER A 341 26.60 -12.47 6.88
N PHE A 342 27.04 -12.82 8.09
CA PHE A 342 27.65 -11.89 9.04
C PHE A 342 29.18 -11.85 8.95
N THR A 343 29.81 -12.88 8.36
CA THR A 343 31.27 -12.97 8.25
C THR A 343 31.78 -12.28 6.99
N ASN A 344 31.09 -12.48 5.87
CA ASN A 344 31.40 -11.82 4.62
C ASN A 344 30.12 -11.37 3.89
N PRO A 345 29.47 -10.29 4.37
CA PRO A 345 28.23 -9.80 3.79
C PRO A 345 28.42 -9.32 2.34
N LYS A 346 27.61 -9.87 1.43
CA LYS A 346 27.44 -9.36 0.07
C LYS A 346 26.49 -8.16 0.08
N ARG A 347 26.34 -7.48 -1.07
CA ARG A 347 25.47 -6.29 -1.19
C ARG A 347 24.06 -6.48 -0.62
N GLY A 348 23.41 -7.62 -0.90
CA GLY A 348 22.08 -7.93 -0.34
C GLY A 348 22.09 -8.14 1.18
N ASP A 349 23.15 -8.77 1.71
CA ASP A 349 23.33 -8.96 3.15
C ASP A 349 23.52 -7.62 3.86
N ILE A 350 24.33 -6.72 3.27
CA ILE A 350 24.56 -5.36 3.81
C ILE A 350 23.24 -4.61 3.96
N THR A 351 22.37 -4.66 2.95
CA THR A 351 21.05 -4.02 3.00
C THR A 351 20.20 -4.60 4.14
N VAL A 352 20.17 -5.93 4.30
CA VAL A 352 19.41 -6.59 5.37
C VAL A 352 19.94 -6.22 6.75
N LEU A 353 21.25 -6.29 6.94
CA LEU A 353 21.90 -5.96 8.21
C LEU A 353 21.64 -4.49 8.61
N SER A 354 21.77 -3.58 7.65
CA SER A 354 21.54 -2.15 7.87
C SER A 354 20.08 -1.85 8.21
N GLU A 355 19.13 -2.38 7.43
CA GLU A 355 17.70 -2.17 7.71
C GLU A 355 17.25 -2.83 9.00
N PHE A 356 17.75 -4.03 9.32
CA PHE A 356 17.44 -4.67 10.60
C PHE A 356 17.89 -3.78 11.76
N ALA A 357 19.09 -3.20 11.69
CA ALA A 357 19.58 -2.27 12.70
C ALA A 357 18.71 -1.00 12.79
N GLN A 358 18.19 -0.46 11.67
CA GLN A 358 17.29 0.70 11.69
C GLN A 358 15.98 0.36 12.39
N ILE A 359 15.40 -0.79 12.06
CA ILE A 359 14.16 -1.26 12.66
C ILE A 359 14.34 -1.64 14.12
N ALA A 360 15.51 -2.12 14.52
CA ALA A 360 15.81 -2.36 15.93
C ALA A 360 15.80 -1.06 16.75
N TYR A 361 16.36 0.01 16.21
CA TYR A 361 16.30 1.32 16.85
C TYR A 361 14.87 1.89 16.85
N TYR A 362 14.15 1.77 15.74
CA TYR A 362 12.73 2.15 15.67
C TYR A 362 11.87 1.42 16.72
N ALA A 363 12.10 0.13 16.95
CA ALA A 363 11.42 -0.66 17.98
C ALA A 363 11.62 -0.06 19.38
N TYR A 364 12.83 0.44 19.66
CA TYR A 364 13.16 1.09 20.91
C TYR A 364 12.46 2.44 21.08
N GLU A 365 12.50 3.29 20.05
CA GLU A 365 11.86 4.61 20.07
C GLU A 365 10.34 4.48 20.21
N GLN A 366 9.74 3.57 19.44
CA GLN A 366 8.29 3.41 19.36
C GLN A 366 7.72 2.40 20.36
N ARG A 367 8.52 1.87 21.29
CA ARG A 367 8.11 0.79 22.22
C ARG A 367 6.83 1.09 22.98
N LYS A 368 6.64 2.34 23.43
CA LYS A 368 5.45 2.76 24.19
C LYS A 368 4.21 2.82 23.29
N MET A 369 4.37 3.38 22.09
CA MET A 369 3.29 3.48 21.10
C MET A 369 2.82 2.10 20.64
N LEU A 370 3.77 1.19 20.42
CA LEU A 370 3.55 -0.19 20.00
C LEU A 370 3.27 -1.16 21.14
N SER A 371 3.24 -0.69 22.40
CA SER A 371 3.07 -1.52 23.59
C SER A 371 3.99 -2.76 23.62
N LEU A 372 5.27 -2.58 23.25
CA LEU A 372 6.25 -3.66 23.20
C LEU A 372 6.83 -3.95 24.59
N ALA A 373 6.98 -5.23 24.90
CA ALA A 373 7.66 -5.66 26.12
C ALA A 373 9.15 -5.30 26.08
N ASN A 374 9.68 -4.74 27.18
CA ASN A 374 11.08 -4.30 27.29
C ASN A 374 12.08 -5.41 26.91
N HIS A 375 11.88 -6.63 27.42
CA HIS A 375 12.74 -7.77 27.10
C HIS A 375 12.72 -8.13 25.61
N GLY A 376 11.57 -8.00 24.93
CA GLY A 376 11.48 -8.20 23.49
C GLY A 376 12.27 -7.16 22.71
N VAL A 377 12.14 -5.89 23.10
CA VAL A 377 12.91 -4.77 22.51
C VAL A 377 14.41 -4.94 22.75
N LEU A 378 14.82 -5.38 23.94
CA LEU A 378 16.22 -5.63 24.26
C LEU A 378 16.83 -6.68 23.32
N LYS A 379 16.15 -7.82 23.10
CA LYS A 379 16.60 -8.86 22.16
C LYS A 379 16.73 -8.33 20.73
N ILE A 380 15.76 -7.54 20.28
CA ILE A 380 15.80 -6.92 18.95
C ILE A 380 17.01 -5.98 18.84
N LEU A 381 17.26 -5.13 19.84
CA LEU A 381 18.40 -4.22 19.87
C LEU A 381 19.75 -4.96 19.90
N GLU A 382 19.87 -6.05 20.66
CA GLU A 382 21.10 -6.85 20.70
C GLU A 382 21.41 -7.47 19.35
N MET A 383 20.39 -7.94 18.63
CA MET A 383 20.54 -8.40 17.26
C MET A 383 20.88 -7.27 16.29
N GLY A 384 20.25 -6.10 16.45
CA GLY A 384 20.57 -4.89 15.68
C GLY A 384 22.01 -4.44 15.88
N LYS A 385 22.52 -4.52 17.12
CA LYS A 385 23.93 -4.26 17.43
C LYS A 385 24.84 -5.23 16.69
N LYS A 386 24.57 -6.54 16.76
CA LYS A 386 25.35 -7.55 16.03
C LYS A 386 25.37 -7.28 14.52
N ALA A 387 24.23 -6.86 13.95
CA ALA A 387 24.13 -6.55 12.53
C ALA A 387 24.98 -5.33 12.13
N VAL A 388 24.90 -4.23 12.89
CA VAL A 388 25.64 -3.01 12.56
C VAL A 388 27.14 -3.10 12.92
N ASP A 389 27.51 -3.88 13.94
CA ASP A 389 28.91 -4.13 14.31
C ASP A 389 29.70 -4.82 13.18
N VAL A 390 29.03 -5.62 12.35
CA VAL A 390 29.62 -6.21 11.13
C VAL A 390 29.87 -5.16 10.05
N LEU A 391 29.01 -4.14 9.95
CA LEU A 391 29.04 -3.15 8.88
C LEU A 391 29.97 -1.96 9.17
N ALA A 392 29.98 -1.47 10.41
CA ALA A 392 30.73 -0.27 10.82
C ALA A 392 32.23 -0.29 10.48
N PRO A 393 32.96 -1.41 10.68
CA PRO A 393 34.38 -1.48 10.31
C PRO A 393 34.62 -1.35 8.81
N ARG A 394 33.65 -1.76 7.98
CA ARG A 394 33.77 -1.75 6.51
C ARG A 394 33.28 -0.45 5.89
N ASN A 395 32.42 0.30 6.57
CA ASN A 395 31.89 1.57 6.08
C ASN A 395 31.50 2.50 7.24
N ARG A 396 32.15 3.68 7.28
CA ARG A 396 31.94 4.71 8.31
C ARG A 396 30.51 5.25 8.37
N ALA A 397 29.72 5.13 7.30
CA ALA A 397 28.32 5.53 7.27
C ALA A 397 27.48 4.86 8.38
N TYR A 398 27.89 3.67 8.85
CA TYR A 398 27.16 2.93 9.88
C TYR A 398 27.59 3.24 11.32
N LEU A 399 28.63 4.06 11.54
CA LEU A 399 29.11 4.39 12.88
C LEU A 399 28.06 5.13 13.72
N ASN A 400 27.29 6.02 13.10
CA ASN A 400 26.22 6.75 13.81
C ASN A 400 25.12 5.80 14.27
N GLN A 401 24.72 4.89 13.39
CA GLN A 401 23.72 3.86 13.69
C GLN A 401 24.20 2.91 14.80
N GLN A 402 25.48 2.53 14.77
CA GLN A 402 26.10 1.71 15.82
C GLN A 402 26.07 2.42 17.18
N LYS A 403 26.43 3.70 17.24
CA LYS A 403 26.37 4.51 18.47
C LYS A 403 24.94 4.62 19.01
N GLN A 404 23.96 4.90 18.14
CA GLN A 404 22.55 4.99 18.54
C GLN A 404 22.05 3.71 19.21
N ILE A 405 22.33 2.54 18.61
CA ILE A 405 21.94 1.25 19.17
C ILE A 405 22.67 0.97 20.49
N GLN A 406 23.96 1.29 20.60
CA GLN A 406 24.71 1.12 21.85
C GLN A 406 24.14 1.97 23.00
N VAL A 407 23.75 3.22 22.72
CA VAL A 407 23.10 4.10 23.70
C VAL A 407 21.75 3.55 24.11
N ALA A 408 20.92 3.11 23.15
CA ALA A 408 19.63 2.50 23.43
C ALA A 408 19.74 1.25 24.31
N LEU A 409 20.72 0.37 24.05
CA LEU A 409 20.99 -0.81 24.88
C LEU A 409 21.39 -0.45 26.31
N LYS A 410 22.27 0.54 26.50
CA LYS A 410 22.65 1.00 27.83
C LYS A 410 21.45 1.56 28.60
N SER A 411 20.58 2.33 27.93
CA SER A 411 19.36 2.86 28.53
C SER A 411 18.40 1.74 28.94
N MET A 412 18.12 0.80 28.04
CA MET A 412 17.21 -0.32 28.31
C MET A 412 17.69 -1.25 29.43
N ARG A 413 19.01 -1.41 29.61
CA ARG A 413 19.55 -2.24 30.71
C ARG A 413 19.58 -1.53 32.07
N ARG A 414 19.55 -0.19 32.08
CA ARG A 414 19.57 0.61 33.31
C ARG A 414 18.17 0.94 33.82
N TYR A 415 17.19 1.06 32.92
CA TYR A 415 15.86 1.61 33.22
C TYR A 415 14.70 0.72 32.72
N GLY A 416 15.00 -0.41 32.09
CA GLY A 416 14.01 -1.34 31.53
C GLY A 416 13.95 -2.61 32.34
#